data_AF-A0A956Z0R7-F1
#
_entry.id   AF-A0A956Z0R7-F1
#
_cell.length_a   1.000
_cell.length_b   1.000
_cell.length_c   1.000
_cell.angle_alpha   90.00
_cell.angle_beta   90.00
_cell.angle_gamma   90.00
#
_symmetry.space_group_name_H-M   'P 1'
#
loop_
_entity.id
_entity.type
_entity.pdbx_description
1 polymer ?
#
loop_
_entity_poly.entity_id
_entity_poly.type
_entity_poly.pdbx_seq_one_letter_code
_entity_poly.pdbx_strand_id
1 'polypeptide(L)'
;MNITLSKPMIYGLALVVTLVSGFILSNLGKPYNTIFFNVHKLVAVGMTLFVAVTVFNLFKANGLEAISVLVFAVTGALFLTLIVSGGLLSVVAGTDVTLSAATLQIVQRVHQIAPVLALIASAVSLYVLVSAKA
;
A
#
# COMPACT_ATOMS: atom_id res chain seq x y z
N MET A 1 24.71 -5.01 -10.24
CA MET A 1 24.02 -5.00 -8.94
C MET A 1 22.94 -6.08 -8.92
N ASN A 2 23.18 -7.21 -8.24
CA ASN A 2 22.20 -8.31 -8.12
C ASN A 2 20.96 -7.79 -7.39
N ILE A 3 19.79 -7.80 -8.04
CA ILE A 3 18.54 -7.82 -7.27
C ILE A 3 18.49 -9.21 -6.67
N THR A 4 18.98 -9.38 -5.46
CA THR A 4 18.81 -10.63 -4.73
C THR A 4 17.31 -10.89 -4.66
N LEU A 5 16.82 -11.90 -5.40
CA LEU A 5 15.41 -12.26 -5.61
C LEU A 5 14.52 -12.09 -4.36
N SER A 6 15.11 -12.31 -3.19
CA SER A 6 14.55 -12.07 -1.85
C SER A 6 13.75 -10.76 -1.68
N LYS A 7 14.24 -9.60 -2.14
CA LYS A 7 13.59 -8.31 -1.81
C LYS A 7 12.24 -8.12 -2.51
N PRO A 8 12.15 -8.26 -3.86
CA PRO A 8 10.86 -8.28 -4.55
C PRO A 8 9.87 -9.32 -4.02
N MET A 9 10.36 -10.52 -3.66
CA MET A 9 9.51 -11.57 -3.09
C MET A 9 8.92 -11.17 -1.74
N ILE A 10 9.72 -10.55 -0.86
CA ILE A 10 9.25 -10.01 0.43
C ILE A 10 8.17 -8.95 0.19
N TYR A 11 8.35 -8.05 -0.77
CA TYR A 11 7.33 -7.04 -1.11
C TYR A 11 6.02 -7.65 -1.60
N GLY A 12 6.11 -8.60 -2.54
CA GLY A 12 4.94 -9.28 -3.08
C GLY A 12 4.18 -10.03 -1.99
N LEU A 13 4.89 -10.80 -1.16
CA LEU A 13 4.28 -11.53 -0.05
C LEU A 13 3.58 -10.60 0.93
N ALA A 14 4.24 -9.52 1.34
CA ALA A 14 3.67 -8.62 2.33
C ALA A 14 2.49 -7.82 1.77
N LEU A 15 2.50 -7.47 0.48
CA LEU A 15 1.34 -6.90 -0.21
C LEU A 15 0.17 -7.89 -0.20
N VAL A 16 0.40 -9.15 -0.53
CA VAL A 16 -0.64 -10.21 -0.49
C VAL A 16 -1.20 -10.35 0.92
N VAL A 17 -0.34 -10.43 1.95
CA VAL A 17 -0.77 -10.50 3.36
C VAL A 17 -1.63 -9.30 3.74
N THR A 18 -1.25 -8.09 3.31
CA THR A 18 -2.01 -6.87 3.57
C THR A 18 -3.37 -6.90 2.88
N LEU A 19 -3.43 -7.30 1.61
CA LEU A 19 -4.68 -7.39 0.84
C LEU A 19 -5.63 -8.43 1.42
N VAL A 20 -5.13 -9.64 1.70
CA VAL A 20 -5.93 -10.74 2.24
C VAL A 20 -6.45 -10.38 3.63
N SER A 21 -5.62 -9.82 4.51
CA SER A 21 -6.06 -9.40 5.83
C SER A 21 -7.10 -8.27 5.78
N GLY A 22 -6.94 -7.29 4.88
CA GLY A 22 -7.91 -6.22 4.66
C GLY A 22 -9.25 -6.72 4.11
N PHE A 23 -9.21 -7.70 3.20
CA PHE A 23 -10.41 -8.37 2.70
C PHE A 23 -11.13 -9.13 3.82
N ILE A 24 -10.40 -9.90 4.63
CA ILE A 24 -10.98 -10.61 5.79
C ILE A 24 -11.63 -9.60 6.76
N LEU A 25 -10.93 -8.52 7.12
CA LEU A 25 -11.48 -7.44 7.96
C LEU A 25 -12.78 -6.85 7.41
N SER A 26 -12.87 -6.69 6.09
CA SER A 26 -14.07 -6.16 5.43
C SER A 26 -15.28 -7.09 5.54
N ASN A 27 -15.06 -8.40 5.70
CA ASN A 27 -16.13 -9.41 5.78
C ASN A 27 -16.51 -9.79 7.22
N LEU A 28 -15.64 -9.56 8.21
CA LEU A 28 -15.90 -9.94 9.61
C LEU A 28 -16.96 -9.08 10.32
N GLY A 29 -17.37 -7.95 9.72
CA GLY A 29 -18.27 -7.00 10.37
C GLY A 29 -17.60 -6.24 11.52
N LYS A 30 -18.32 -5.27 12.10
CA LYS A 30 -17.88 -4.52 13.29
C LYS A 30 -18.53 -5.11 14.55
N PRO A 31 -17.86 -5.09 15.72
CA PRO A 31 -16.54 -4.50 15.99
C PRO A 31 -15.39 -5.38 15.52
N TYR A 32 -14.33 -4.77 15.00
CA TYR A 32 -13.14 -5.50 14.54
C TYR A 32 -12.36 -6.11 15.70
N ASN A 33 -11.75 -7.27 15.49
CA ASN A 33 -10.71 -7.77 16.40
C ASN A 33 -9.53 -6.79 16.43
N THR A 34 -9.30 -6.16 17.57
CA THR A 34 -8.31 -5.08 17.73
C THR A 34 -6.89 -5.50 17.35
N ILE A 35 -6.48 -6.73 17.70
CA ILE A 35 -5.15 -7.24 17.38
C ILE A 35 -5.02 -7.37 15.86
N PHE A 36 -5.98 -8.04 15.22
CA PHE A 36 -5.95 -8.25 13.77
C PHE A 36 -5.98 -6.94 13.00
N PHE A 37 -6.82 -6.00 13.43
CA PHE A 37 -6.91 -4.66 12.84
C PHE A 37 -5.60 -3.88 12.96
N ASN A 38 -4.97 -3.89 14.13
CA ASN A 38 -3.70 -3.19 14.34
C ASN A 38 -2.55 -3.83 13.55
N VAL A 39 -2.50 -5.16 13.50
CA VAL A 39 -1.48 -5.89 12.71
C VAL A 39 -1.61 -5.55 11.23
N HIS A 40 -2.82 -5.57 10.64
CA HIS A 40 -3.03 -5.18 9.25
C HIS A 40 -2.47 -3.77 8.95
N LYS A 41 -2.75 -2.80 9.82
CA LYS A 41 -2.30 -1.41 9.64
C LYS A 41 -0.79 -1.26 9.80
N LEU A 42 -0.20 -1.90 10.81
CA LEU A 42 1.24 -1.84 11.04
C LEU A 42 2.03 -2.51 9.92
N VAL A 43 1.55 -3.64 9.40
CA VAL A 43 2.14 -4.30 8.23
C VAL A 43 2.03 -3.38 7.00
N ALA A 44 0.85 -2.79 6.75
CA ALA A 44 0.64 -1.89 5.61
C ALA A 44 1.60 -0.68 5.63
N VAL A 45 1.72 -0.01 6.78
CA VAL A 45 2.62 1.15 6.93
C VAL A 45 4.09 0.74 6.87
N GLY A 46 4.48 -0.29 7.63
CA GLY A 46 5.87 -0.76 7.69
C GLY A 46 6.39 -1.17 6.32
N MET A 47 5.57 -1.90 5.54
CA MET A 47 5.96 -2.30 4.19
C MET A 47 6.03 -1.15 3.21
N THR A 48 5.09 -0.20 3.28
CA THR A 48 5.12 0.99 2.44
C THR A 48 6.41 1.79 2.68
N LEU A 49 6.79 1.98 3.94
CA LEU A 49 8.05 2.66 4.30
C LEU A 49 9.27 1.88 3.83
N PHE A 50 9.31 0.56 4.03
CA PHE A 50 10.43 -0.28 3.60
C PHE A 50 10.63 -0.25 2.08
N VAL A 51 9.54 -0.27 1.31
CA VAL A 51 9.57 -0.11 -0.16
C VAL A 51 10.06 1.29 -0.53
N ALA A 52 9.50 2.34 0.08
CA ALA A 52 9.88 3.73 -0.22
C ALA A 52 11.37 3.98 0.02
N VAL A 53 11.92 3.52 1.15
CA VAL A 53 13.36 3.62 1.46
C VAL A 53 14.19 2.85 0.43
N THR A 54 13.74 1.66 0.02
CA THR A 54 14.48 0.87 -0.97
C THR A 54 14.51 1.55 -2.33
N VAL A 55 13.38 2.08 -2.80
CA VAL A 55 13.31 2.82 -4.08
C VAL A 55 14.15 4.08 -4.02
N PHE A 56 14.10 4.83 -2.91
CA PHE A 56 14.92 6.03 -2.71
C PHE A 56 16.42 5.72 -2.76
N ASN A 57 16.85 4.64 -2.11
CA ASN A 57 18.25 4.21 -2.16
C ASN A 57 18.68 3.77 -3.56
N LEU A 58 17.80 3.09 -4.31
CA LEU A 58 18.05 2.74 -5.71
C LEU A 58 18.20 3.98 -6.60
N PHE A 59 17.32 4.97 -6.41
CA PHE A 59 17.38 6.25 -7.11
C PHE A 59 18.68 6.99 -6.83
N LYS A 60 19.10 7.10 -5.57
CA LYS A 60 20.39 7.73 -5.21
C LYS A 60 21.60 7.02 -5.79
N ALA A 61 21.56 5.70 -5.90
CA ALA A 61 22.72 4.90 -6.30
C ALA A 61 22.93 4.86 -7.82
N ASN A 62 21.86 4.85 -8.62
CA ASN A 62 21.97 4.59 -10.07
C ASN A 62 21.26 5.65 -10.93
N GLY A 63 20.53 6.59 -10.32
CA GLY A 63 19.52 7.36 -11.05
C GLY A 63 18.34 6.47 -11.48
N LEU A 64 17.23 7.08 -11.88
CA LEU A 64 16.11 6.38 -12.51
C LEU A 64 15.68 7.18 -13.73
N GLU A 65 15.27 6.47 -14.78
CA GLU A 65 14.66 7.10 -15.95
C GLU A 65 13.33 7.78 -15.57
N ALA A 66 12.94 8.81 -16.33
CA ALA A 66 11.73 9.58 -16.06
C ALA A 66 10.46 8.71 -15.96
N ILE A 67 10.34 7.70 -16.83
CA ILE A 67 9.20 6.76 -16.79
C ILE A 67 9.17 5.95 -15.49
N SER A 68 10.34 5.52 -15.00
CA SER A 68 10.47 4.79 -13.73
C SER A 68 10.05 5.68 -12.57
N VAL A 69 10.52 6.93 -12.54
CA VAL A 69 10.15 7.92 -11.50
C VAL A 69 8.64 8.13 -11.48
N LEU A 70 8.01 8.30 -12.64
CA LEU A 70 6.55 8.48 -12.75
C LEU A 70 5.79 7.26 -12.20
N VAL A 71 6.18 6.05 -12.62
CA VAL A 71 5.56 4.79 -12.17
C VAL A 71 5.67 4.63 -10.65
N PHE A 72 6.84 4.93 -10.06
CA PHE A 72 7.00 4.90 -8.61
C PHE A 72 6.23 5.99 -7.88
N ALA A 73 6.15 7.20 -8.44
CA ALA A 73 5.37 8.29 -7.86
C ALA A 73 3.88 7.93 -7.80
N VAL A 74 3.33 7.39 -8.89
CA VAL A 74 1.93 6.92 -8.94
C VAL A 74 1.71 5.78 -7.94
N THR A 75 2.62 4.82 -7.88
CA THR A 75 2.54 3.69 -6.92
C THR A 75 2.55 4.21 -5.48
N GLY A 76 3.47 5.12 -5.16
CA GLY A 76 3.56 5.76 -3.84
C GLY A 76 2.29 6.53 -3.48
N ALA A 77 1.71 7.29 -4.42
CA ALA A 77 0.46 8.02 -4.21
C ALA A 77 -0.73 7.08 -3.91
N LEU A 78 -0.78 5.91 -4.55
CA LEU A 78 -1.81 4.89 -4.28
C LEU A 78 -1.65 4.29 -2.87
N PHE A 79 -0.42 3.98 -2.44
CA PHE A 79 -0.17 3.52 -1.07
C PHE A 79 -0.48 4.60 -0.02
N LEU A 80 -0.14 5.86 -0.28
CA LEU A 80 -0.52 6.98 0.58
C LEU A 80 -2.04 7.11 0.68
N THR A 81 -2.75 6.97 -0.45
CA THR A 81 -4.22 6.96 -0.48
C THR A 81 -4.78 5.85 0.40
N LEU A 82 -4.19 4.64 0.37
CA LEU A 82 -4.59 3.52 1.23
C LEU A 82 -4.37 3.81 2.71
N ILE A 83 -3.21 4.36 3.08
CA ILE A 83 -2.87 4.69 4.47
C ILE A 83 -3.80 5.77 5.00
N VAL A 84 -4.02 6.85 4.24
CA VAL A 84 -4.88 7.97 4.65
C VAL A 84 -6.34 7.51 4.76
N SER A 85 -6.86 6.82 3.75
CA SER A 85 -8.24 6.31 3.78
C SER A 85 -8.47 5.30 4.90
N GLY A 86 -7.54 4.36 5.11
CA GLY A 86 -7.61 3.40 6.22
C GLY A 86 -7.49 4.07 7.58
N GLY A 87 -6.65 5.10 7.70
CA GLY A 87 -6.52 5.94 8.89
C GLY A 87 -7.82 6.67 9.22
N LEU A 88 -8.44 7.33 8.24
CA LEU A 88 -9.74 7.99 8.41
C LEU A 88 -10.83 7.01 8.86
N LEU A 89 -10.95 5.85 8.20
CA LEU A 89 -11.91 4.81 8.61
C LEU A 89 -11.68 4.32 10.04
N SER A 90 -10.43 4.30 10.49
CA SER A 90 -10.07 3.89 11.85
C SER A 90 -10.48 4.92 12.89
N VAL A 91 -10.22 6.20 12.61
CA VAL A 91 -10.55 7.31 13.51
C VAL A 91 -12.08 7.38 13.69
N VAL A 92 -12.83 7.34 12.60
CA VAL A 92 -14.31 7.36 12.64
C VAL A 92 -14.89 6.13 13.36
N ALA A 93 -14.20 4.98 13.32
CA ALA A 93 -14.66 3.76 13.99
C ALA A 93 -14.35 3.71 15.51
N GLY A 94 -13.41 4.52 16.00
CA GLY A 94 -12.89 4.40 17.37
C GLY A 94 -12.85 5.70 18.17
N THR A 95 -13.36 6.81 17.63
CA THR A 95 -13.40 8.12 18.28
C THR A 95 -14.72 8.84 18.00
N ASP A 96 -15.00 9.94 18.69
CA ASP A 96 -16.19 10.77 18.48
C ASP A 96 -16.14 11.62 17.19
N VAL A 97 -15.11 11.44 16.35
CA VAL A 97 -14.99 12.13 15.06
C VAL A 97 -15.97 11.53 14.05
N THR A 98 -16.95 12.33 13.64
CA THR A 98 -17.94 11.92 12.64
C THR A 98 -17.66 12.57 11.28
N LEU A 99 -17.73 11.77 10.21
CA LEU A 99 -17.83 12.27 8.84
C LEU A 99 -19.28 12.21 8.38
N SER A 100 -19.64 13.04 7.40
CA SER A 100 -20.93 12.90 6.72
C SER A 100 -21.06 11.49 6.11
N ALA A 101 -22.28 10.95 6.02
CA ALA A 101 -22.50 9.62 5.46
C ALA A 101 -21.95 9.49 4.02
N ALA A 102 -22.10 10.54 3.20
CA ALA A 102 -21.56 10.59 1.85
C ALA A 102 -20.02 10.55 1.84
N THR A 103 -19.37 11.33 2.71
CA THR A 103 -17.90 11.33 2.83
C THR A 103 -17.38 9.98 3.30
N LEU A 104 -18.01 9.37 4.31
CA LEU A 104 -17.62 8.05 4.82
C LEU A 104 -17.72 6.99 3.72
N GLN A 105 -18.80 7.01 2.93
CA GLN A 105 -18.98 6.10 1.81
C GLN A 105 -17.88 6.29 0.75
N ILE A 106 -17.53 7.54 0.41
CA ILE A 106 -16.44 7.84 -0.53
C ILE A 106 -15.11 7.29 -0.01
N VAL A 107 -14.76 7.57 1.25
CA VAL A 107 -13.51 7.08 1.87
C VAL A 107 -13.46 5.55 1.85
N GLN A 108 -14.58 4.88 2.16
CA GLN A 108 -14.66 3.43 2.11
C GLN A 108 -14.48 2.88 0.68
N ARG A 109 -15.12 3.48 -0.32
CA ARG A 109 -14.96 3.06 -1.73
C ARG A 109 -13.53 3.27 -2.23
N VAL A 110 -12.92 4.40 -1.88
CA VAL A 110 -11.50 4.66 -2.18
C VAL A 110 -10.62 3.57 -1.56
N HIS A 111 -10.81 3.24 -0.28
CA HIS A 111 -10.03 2.20 0.39
C HIS A 111 -10.26 0.79 -0.18
N GLN A 112 -11.42 0.53 -0.81
CA GLN A 112 -11.74 -0.75 -1.45
C GLN A 112 -11.19 -0.86 -2.88
N ILE A 113 -11.10 0.25 -3.63
CA ILE A 113 -10.65 0.27 -5.03
C ILE A 113 -9.13 0.48 -5.14
N ALA A 114 -8.58 1.38 -4.32
CA ALA A 114 -7.15 1.69 -4.29
C ALA A 114 -6.22 0.47 -4.13
N PRO A 115 -6.56 -0.62 -3.41
CA PRO A 115 -5.66 -1.77 -3.28
C PRO A 115 -5.47 -2.50 -4.61
N VAL A 116 -6.50 -2.57 -5.45
CA VAL A 116 -6.41 -3.19 -6.78
C VAL A 116 -5.51 -2.36 -7.69
N LEU A 117 -5.70 -1.03 -7.68
CA LEU A 117 -4.84 -0.11 -8.44
C LEU A 117 -3.39 -0.17 -7.94
N ALA A 118 -3.17 -0.21 -6.62
CA ALA A 118 -1.85 -0.32 -6.01
C ALA A 118 -1.17 -1.64 -6.38
N LEU A 119 -1.91 -2.75 -6.47
CA LEU A 119 -1.40 -4.04 -6.91
C LEU A 119 -0.91 -3.98 -8.37
N ILE A 120 -1.73 -3.43 -9.27
CA ILE A 120 -1.36 -3.25 -10.69
C ILE A 120 -0.13 -2.34 -10.80
N ALA A 121 -0.15 -1.18 -10.14
CA ALA A 121 0.97 -0.23 -10.17
C ALA A 121 2.27 -0.82 -9.59
N SER A 122 2.16 -1.65 -8.55
CA SER A 122 3.30 -2.39 -7.98
C SER A 122 3.86 -3.41 -8.97
N ALA A 123 3.01 -4.14 -9.70
CA ALA A 123 3.45 -5.06 -10.74
C ALA A 123 4.18 -4.33 -11.87
N VAL A 124 3.66 -3.18 -12.31
CA VAL A 124 4.32 -2.33 -13.32
C VAL A 124 5.65 -1.78 -12.80
N SER A 125 5.71 -1.36 -11.53
CA SER A 125 6.96 -0.89 -10.90
C SER A 125 8.04 -1.97 -10.87
N LEU A 126 7.67 -3.21 -10.54
CA LEU A 126 8.58 -4.35 -10.59
C LEU A 126 9.03 -4.67 -12.01
N TYR A 127 8.12 -4.64 -12.98
CA TYR A 127 8.46 -4.83 -14.39
C TYR A 127 9.49 -3.80 -14.86
N VAL A 128 9.25 -2.52 -14.61
CA VAL A 128 10.17 -1.44 -15.02
C VAL A 128 11.54 -1.58 -14.32
N LEU A 129 11.57 -1.96 -13.04
CA LEU A 129 12.82 -2.22 -12.32
C LEU A 129 13.66 -3.36 -12.89
N VAL A 130 12.99 -4.43 -13.34
CA VAL A 130 13.66 -5.61 -13.89
C VAL A 130 14.07 -5.36 -15.33
N SER A 131 13.21 -4.72 -16.12
CA SER A 131 13.44 -4.42 -17.54
C SER A 131 14.47 -3.32 -17.77
N ALA A 132 14.61 -2.35 -16.86
CA ALA A 132 15.68 -1.33 -16.92
C ALA A 132 17.11 -1.92 -16.74
N LYS A 133 17.23 -3.23 -16.51
CA LYS A 133 18.51 -3.96 -16.40
C LYS A 133 18.82 -4.86 -17.61
N ALA A 134 17.95 -4.91 -18.62
CA ALA A 134 18.14 -5.71 -19.84
C ALA A 134 18.83 -4.91 -20.94
#